data_AF-A0A5C6BP38-F1
#
_entry.id   AF-A0A5C6BP38-F1
#
_cell.length_a   1.000
_cell.length_b   1.000
_cell.length_c   1.000
_cell.angle_alpha   90.00
_cell.angle_beta   90.00
_cell.angle_gamma   90.00
#
_symmetry.space_group_name_H-M   'P 1'
#
loop_
_entity.id
_entity.type
_entity.pdbx_description
1 polymer ?
#
loop_
_entity_poly.entity_id
_entity_poly.type
_entity_poly.pdbx_seq_one_letter_code
_entity_poly.pdbx_strand_id
1 'polypeptide(L)'
;MAGLLNGKQYLCRVALRPLVVTFLAFFCFGPSTTTAADPKADAVKNFPKYSVFSKGVEKYFGRKRGFRDGDIISQSEVREVFRKLKSMGWVVTDQKEILAQVLPDNDYMVRQLRTKKGRVFMADLSKTPAAYDRLERFLRLPLSKREFRGLLNGPDGYKMFSYMVTSRGGKALGQQLSNIKQGRNFNKPTGHIYTVDQLVKRLSESHANYVAGLKTAAAKK
;
A
#
# COMPACT_ATOMS: atom_id res chain seq x y z
N MET A 1 -16.78 -41.82 -31.96
CA MET A 1 -16.56 -41.96 -30.49
C MET A 1 -17.23 -40.75 -29.84
N ALA A 2 -18.52 -40.74 -29.48
CA ALA A 2 -19.28 -41.58 -28.56
C ALA A 2 -18.69 -41.62 -27.13
N GLY A 3 -19.36 -40.99 -26.16
CA GLY A 3 -19.07 -41.03 -24.72
C GLY A 3 -19.38 -39.69 -24.02
N LEU A 4 -20.65 -39.35 -23.75
CA LEU A 4 -21.47 -39.67 -22.56
C LEU A 4 -21.30 -38.71 -21.36
N LEU A 5 -22.44 -38.13 -21.02
CA LEU A 5 -22.78 -37.26 -19.88
C LEU A 5 -22.67 -38.01 -18.53
N ASN A 6 -22.29 -37.29 -17.47
CA ASN A 6 -22.65 -37.56 -16.07
C ASN A 6 -22.30 -36.30 -15.25
N GLY A 7 -23.16 -35.61 -14.52
CA GLY A 7 -24.41 -36.00 -13.90
C GLY A 7 -24.16 -36.38 -12.43
N LYS A 8 -24.30 -35.42 -11.50
CA LYS A 8 -24.83 -35.63 -10.13
C LYS A 8 -24.94 -34.32 -9.35
N GLN A 9 -26.18 -33.88 -9.19
CA GLN A 9 -26.62 -32.88 -8.22
C GLN A 9 -26.68 -33.53 -6.84
N TYR A 10 -26.19 -32.85 -5.80
CA TYR A 10 -26.40 -33.25 -4.42
C TYR A 10 -27.26 -32.19 -3.72
N LEU A 11 -28.56 -32.48 -3.66
CA LEU A 11 -29.52 -31.88 -2.73
C LEU A 11 -29.38 -32.61 -1.39
N CYS A 12 -29.05 -31.91 -0.30
CA CYS A 12 -29.14 -32.47 1.05
C CYS A 12 -30.05 -31.62 1.94
N ARG A 13 -31.29 -32.13 2.03
CA ARG A 13 -32.25 -32.16 3.15
C ARG A 13 -31.98 -31.28 4.39
N VAL A 14 -32.89 -30.32 4.58
CA VAL A 14 -33.81 -30.17 5.72
C VAL A 14 -33.42 -30.91 7.01
N ALA A 15 -33.20 -30.15 8.08
CA ALA A 15 -33.48 -30.57 9.45
C ALA A 15 -34.15 -29.42 10.21
N LEU A 16 -35.26 -29.77 10.85
CA LEU A 16 -36.33 -28.94 11.36
C LEU A 16 -36.43 -29.17 12.89
N ARG A 17 -36.59 -28.09 13.67
CA ARG A 17 -37.09 -27.99 15.09
C ARG A 17 -36.19 -28.52 16.23
N PRO A 18 -36.46 -28.17 17.53
CA PRO A 18 -37.45 -27.25 18.16
C PRO A 18 -36.80 -26.15 19.06
N LEU A 19 -37.37 -24.96 19.24
CA LEU A 19 -38.32 -24.51 20.29
C LEU A 19 -38.04 -25.05 21.72
N VAL A 20 -37.35 -24.25 22.55
CA VAL A 20 -37.27 -24.38 24.02
C VAL A 20 -37.34 -22.95 24.61
N VAL A 21 -38.54 -22.56 25.05
CA VAL A 21 -38.97 -22.36 26.44
C VAL A 21 -38.18 -21.29 27.22
N THR A 22 -38.90 -20.20 27.41
CA THR A 22 -38.71 -19.01 28.23
C THR A 22 -38.36 -19.35 29.69
N PHE A 23 -37.26 -18.79 30.21
CA PHE A 23 -37.03 -18.65 31.65
C PHE A 23 -36.79 -17.16 31.95
N LEU A 24 -37.84 -16.52 32.47
CA LEU A 24 -37.85 -15.13 32.90
C LEU A 24 -37.28 -15.08 34.33
N ALA A 25 -35.98 -14.82 34.47
CA ALA A 25 -35.36 -14.54 35.76
C ALA A 25 -35.37 -13.02 35.98
N PHE A 26 -36.26 -12.55 36.85
CA PHE A 26 -36.37 -11.18 37.29
C PHE A 26 -35.21 -10.87 38.25
N PHE A 27 -34.07 -10.48 37.69
CA PHE A 27 -32.91 -10.00 38.46
C PHE A 27 -33.11 -8.51 38.77
N CYS A 28 -33.31 -8.18 40.04
CA CYS A 28 -33.27 -6.82 40.56
C CYS A 28 -31.85 -6.26 40.41
N PHE A 29 -31.56 -5.62 39.28
CA PHE A 29 -30.35 -4.85 39.07
C PHE A 29 -30.51 -3.47 39.72
N GLY A 30 -29.83 -3.27 40.84
CA GLY A 30 -29.63 -1.93 41.40
C GLY A 30 -28.85 -1.05 40.40
N PRO A 31 -29.09 0.28 40.39
CA PRO A 31 -28.39 1.19 39.49
C PRO A 31 -26.91 1.27 39.89
N SER A 32 -26.08 0.46 39.23
CA SER A 32 -24.64 0.66 39.24
C SER A 32 -24.35 1.91 38.43
N THR A 33 -24.05 3.02 39.11
CA THR A 33 -23.47 4.21 38.49
C THR A 33 -22.03 3.89 38.08
N THR A 34 -21.89 3.10 37.02
CA THR A 34 -20.61 2.89 36.36
C THR A 34 -20.25 4.23 35.71
N THR A 35 -19.32 4.96 36.31
CA THR A 35 -18.66 6.11 35.69
C THR A 35 -18.06 5.62 34.37
N ALA A 36 -18.75 5.84 33.26
CA ALA A 36 -18.30 5.41 31.95
C ALA A 36 -17.04 6.20 31.61
N ALA A 37 -15.87 5.59 31.83
CA ALA A 37 -14.60 6.08 31.32
C ALA A 37 -14.78 6.38 29.82
N ASP A 38 -14.46 7.61 29.40
CA ASP A 38 -14.71 8.05 28.04
C ASP A 38 -13.87 7.19 27.07
N PRO A 39 -14.49 6.30 26.28
CA PRO A 39 -13.76 5.35 25.44
C PRO A 39 -12.88 6.05 24.40
N LYS A 40 -13.12 7.34 24.14
CA LYS A 40 -12.31 8.16 23.23
C LYS A 40 -11.03 8.70 23.87
N ALA A 41 -11.03 8.99 25.18
CA ALA A 41 -9.83 9.46 25.89
C ALA A 41 -8.81 8.32 26.06
N ASP A 42 -9.29 7.11 26.36
CA ASP A 42 -8.45 5.91 26.44
C ASP A 42 -7.91 5.48 25.07
N ALA A 43 -8.67 5.70 23.99
CA ALA A 43 -8.21 5.44 22.63
C ALA A 43 -7.00 6.29 22.23
N VAL A 44 -6.89 7.54 22.70
CA VAL A 44 -5.71 8.40 22.44
C VAL A 44 -4.48 7.89 23.17
N LYS A 45 -4.64 7.48 24.43
CA LYS A 45 -3.52 7.04 25.29
C LYS A 45 -2.94 5.69 24.85
N ASN A 46 -3.79 4.81 24.31
CA ASN A 46 -3.42 3.46 23.90
C ASN A 46 -3.09 3.32 22.40
N PHE A 47 -3.12 4.42 21.64
CA PHE A 47 -2.80 4.38 20.22
C PHE A 47 -1.29 4.16 20.01
N PRO A 48 -0.87 3.25 19.12
CA PRO A 48 0.54 2.96 18.91
C PRO A 48 1.31 4.21 18.47
N LYS A 49 2.44 4.47 19.12
CA LYS A 49 3.35 5.56 18.75
C LYS A 49 3.91 5.33 17.34
N TYR A 50 4.28 6.42 16.67
CA TYR A 50 4.91 6.39 15.34
C TYR A 50 6.04 5.35 15.24
N SER A 51 6.95 5.38 16.21
CA SER A 51 8.11 4.49 16.26
C SER A 51 7.77 3.00 16.36
N VAL A 52 6.59 2.65 16.88
CA VAL A 52 6.16 1.25 17.03
C VAL A 52 5.68 0.70 15.70
N PHE A 53 4.82 1.44 15.00
CA PHE A 53 4.28 0.95 13.74
C PHE A 53 5.30 1.07 12.60
N SER A 54 6.13 2.13 12.54
CA SER A 54 7.14 2.29 11.48
C SER A 54 8.11 1.11 11.47
N LYS A 55 8.65 0.75 12.65
CA LYS A 55 9.48 -0.44 12.86
C LYS A 55 8.72 -1.73 12.51
N GLY A 56 7.42 -1.79 12.78
CA GLY A 56 6.57 -2.91 12.42
C GLY A 56 6.48 -3.11 10.90
N VAL A 57 6.34 -2.02 10.14
CA VAL A 57 6.31 -2.01 8.68
C VAL A 57 7.67 -2.39 8.11
N GLU A 58 8.74 -1.74 8.55
CA GLU A 58 10.12 -2.04 8.15
C GLU A 58 10.48 -3.50 8.41
N LYS A 59 10.18 -4.03 9.61
CA LYS A 59 10.41 -5.44 9.98
C LYS A 59 9.56 -6.41 9.14
N TYR A 60 8.39 -6.00 8.68
CA TYR A 60 7.59 -6.84 7.78
C TYR A 60 8.29 -7.02 6.43
N PHE A 61 8.76 -5.92 5.83
CA PHE A 61 9.45 -5.98 4.54
C PHE A 61 10.87 -6.57 4.64
N GLY A 62 11.63 -6.24 5.68
CA GLY A 62 12.98 -6.78 5.89
C GLY A 62 13.04 -8.30 6.09
N ARG A 63 11.92 -8.95 6.43
CA ARG A 63 11.85 -10.42 6.51
C ARG A 63 11.60 -11.10 5.17
N LYS A 64 11.29 -10.34 4.11
CA LYS A 64 11.08 -10.90 2.78
C LYS A 64 12.41 -11.23 2.13
N ARG A 65 12.55 -12.46 1.67
CA ARG A 65 13.79 -12.95 1.04
C ARG A 65 14.18 -12.06 -0.14
N GLY A 66 15.37 -11.46 -0.05
CA GLY A 66 15.93 -10.63 -1.12
C GLY A 66 15.29 -9.25 -1.29
N PHE A 67 14.47 -8.81 -0.32
CA PHE A 67 13.99 -7.43 -0.25
C PHE A 67 15.10 -6.51 0.27
N ARG A 68 15.19 -5.31 -0.30
CA ARG A 68 16.14 -4.27 0.10
C ARG A 68 15.45 -2.92 0.24
N ASP A 69 16.05 -2.02 0.99
CA ASP A 69 15.56 -0.65 1.09
C ASP A 69 15.57 0.01 -0.29
N GLY A 70 14.47 0.69 -0.59
CA GLY A 70 14.22 1.27 -1.91
C GLY A 70 13.70 0.29 -2.97
N ASP A 71 13.53 -1.01 -2.69
CA ASP A 71 12.82 -1.92 -3.60
C ASP A 71 11.35 -1.50 -3.77
N ILE A 72 10.81 -1.78 -4.96
CA ILE A 72 9.42 -1.48 -5.29
C ILE A 72 8.46 -2.38 -4.50
N ILE A 73 7.41 -1.77 -3.95
CA ILE A 73 6.30 -2.46 -3.28
C ILE A 73 5.07 -2.55 -4.19
N SER A 74 4.12 -3.43 -3.85
CA SER A 74 2.82 -3.53 -4.55
C SER A 74 1.64 -3.53 -3.60
N GLN A 75 0.43 -3.38 -4.17
CA GLN A 75 -0.81 -3.37 -3.41
C GLN A 75 -1.02 -4.61 -2.53
N SER A 76 -0.67 -5.82 -2.97
CA SER A 76 -0.81 -7.02 -2.11
C SER A 76 0.02 -6.91 -0.83
N GLU A 77 1.23 -6.36 -0.93
CA GLU A 77 2.13 -6.21 0.21
C GLU A 77 1.63 -5.15 1.17
N VAL A 78 1.07 -4.05 0.66
CA VAL A 78 0.47 -2.99 1.48
C VAL A 78 -0.80 -3.47 2.17
N ARG A 79 -1.62 -4.31 1.53
CA ARG A 79 -2.77 -4.97 2.18
C ARG A 79 -2.35 -5.84 3.36
N GLU A 80 -1.24 -6.58 3.25
CA GLU A 80 -0.68 -7.33 4.38
C GLU A 80 -0.20 -6.41 5.51
N VAL A 81 0.42 -5.28 5.17
CA VAL A 81 0.79 -4.26 6.15
C VAL A 81 -0.44 -3.77 6.92
N PHE A 82 -1.54 -3.44 6.24
CA PHE A 82 -2.77 -3.02 6.93
C PHE A 82 -3.35 -4.08 7.85
N ARG A 83 -3.33 -5.36 7.46
CA ARG A 83 -3.71 -6.46 8.36
C ARG A 83 -2.82 -6.49 9.60
N LYS A 84 -1.52 -6.27 9.43
CA LYS A 84 -0.58 -6.23 10.55
C LYS A 84 -0.82 -5.03 11.47
N LEU A 85 -1.05 -3.84 10.93
CA LEU A 85 -1.38 -2.64 11.71
C LEU A 85 -2.69 -2.81 12.48
N LYS A 86 -3.70 -3.43 11.86
CA LYS A 86 -4.95 -3.78 12.53
C LYS A 86 -4.71 -4.71 13.73
N SER A 87 -3.84 -5.71 13.59
CA SER A 87 -3.46 -6.59 14.71
C SER A 87 -2.72 -5.87 15.85
N MET A 88 -2.17 -4.68 15.59
CA MET A 88 -1.53 -3.80 16.57
C MET A 88 -2.51 -2.76 17.14
N GLY A 89 -3.80 -2.88 16.87
CA GLY A 89 -4.83 -1.95 17.35
C GLY A 89 -5.04 -0.71 16.49
N TRP A 90 -4.34 -0.57 15.35
CA TRP A 90 -4.55 0.56 14.44
C TRP A 90 -5.28 0.14 13.16
N VAL A 91 -6.53 0.57 13.04
CA VAL A 91 -7.26 0.54 11.78
C VAL A 91 -6.97 1.82 11.02
N VAL A 92 -6.15 1.73 9.98
CA VAL A 92 -5.89 2.85 9.06
C VAL A 92 -7.22 3.23 8.41
N THR A 93 -7.65 4.49 8.52
CA THR A 93 -8.98 4.92 8.05
C THR A 93 -9.01 5.21 6.56
N ASP A 94 -7.89 5.67 6.00
CA ASP A 94 -7.67 6.05 4.60
C ASP A 94 -6.98 4.95 3.77
N GLN A 95 -7.26 3.68 4.08
CA GLN A 95 -6.64 2.53 3.40
C GLN A 95 -6.88 2.53 1.90
N LYS A 96 -8.08 2.94 1.47
CA LYS A 96 -8.46 2.93 0.06
C LYS A 96 -7.64 3.94 -0.73
N GLU A 97 -7.46 5.13 -0.16
CA GLU A 97 -6.69 6.24 -0.70
C GLU A 97 -5.21 5.87 -0.81
N ILE A 98 -4.63 5.28 0.25
CA ILE A 98 -3.24 4.82 0.23
C ILE A 98 -3.06 3.69 -0.79
N LEU A 99 -3.97 2.73 -0.88
CA LEU A 99 -3.88 1.65 -1.88
C LEU A 99 -3.99 2.16 -3.31
N ALA A 100 -4.81 3.18 -3.56
CA ALA A 100 -4.91 3.81 -4.88
C ALA A 100 -3.60 4.49 -5.31
N GLN A 101 -2.73 4.84 -4.37
CA GLN A 101 -1.40 5.38 -4.64
C GLN A 101 -0.33 4.29 -4.89
N VAL A 102 -0.64 3.01 -4.66
CA VAL A 102 0.35 1.93 -4.82
C VAL A 102 0.05 1.17 -6.11
N LEU A 103 1.10 0.83 -6.86
CA LEU A 103 0.96 0.09 -8.11
C LEU A 103 0.44 -1.35 -7.87
N PRO A 104 -0.44 -1.88 -8.75
CA PRO A 104 -0.95 -3.23 -8.63
C PRO A 104 0.14 -4.27 -8.92
N ASP A 105 -0.04 -5.48 -8.39
CA ASP A 105 0.92 -6.58 -8.51
C ASP A 105 1.27 -6.97 -9.96
N ASN A 106 0.31 -6.84 -10.86
CA ASN A 106 0.44 -7.15 -12.28
C ASN A 106 0.95 -5.98 -13.13
N ASP A 107 1.22 -4.82 -12.51
CA ASP A 107 1.79 -3.67 -13.20
C ASP A 107 3.12 -4.05 -13.86
N TYR A 108 3.36 -3.53 -15.07
CA TYR A 108 4.56 -3.85 -15.83
C TYR A 108 5.83 -3.46 -15.07
N MET A 109 5.87 -2.27 -14.47
CA MET A 109 7.01 -1.76 -13.71
C MET A 109 7.29 -2.66 -12.50
N VAL A 110 6.26 -2.99 -11.72
CA VAL A 110 6.36 -3.90 -10.57
C VAL A 110 6.93 -5.25 -10.99
N ARG A 111 6.40 -5.85 -12.06
CA ARG A 111 6.87 -7.15 -12.56
C ARG A 111 8.32 -7.14 -13.01
N GLN A 112 8.74 -6.11 -13.76
CA GLN A 112 10.11 -6.03 -14.26
C GLN A 112 11.11 -5.78 -13.12
N LEU A 113 10.78 -4.87 -12.21
CA LEU A 113 11.66 -4.47 -11.12
C LEU A 113 11.81 -5.56 -10.03
N ARG A 114 10.84 -6.46 -9.87
CA ARG A 114 10.95 -7.59 -8.93
C ARG A 114 11.87 -8.73 -9.37
N THR A 115 12.32 -8.72 -10.63
CA THR A 115 13.29 -9.69 -11.15
C THR A 115 14.67 -9.47 -10.52
N LYS A 116 15.59 -10.45 -10.65
CA LYS A 116 16.98 -10.30 -10.15
C LYS A 116 17.67 -9.06 -10.74
N LYS A 117 17.51 -8.83 -12.06
CA LYS A 117 18.05 -7.63 -12.74
C LYS A 117 17.35 -6.35 -12.29
N GLY A 118 16.03 -6.40 -12.10
CA GLY A 118 15.23 -5.33 -11.53
C GLY A 118 15.71 -4.85 -10.17
N ARG A 119 16.04 -5.78 -9.26
CA ARG A 119 16.58 -5.43 -7.93
C ARG A 119 17.96 -4.79 -8.00
N VAL A 120 18.82 -5.24 -8.91
CA VAL A 120 20.11 -4.58 -9.15
C VAL A 120 19.88 -3.17 -9.66
N PHE A 121 18.99 -3.00 -10.63
CA PHE A 121 18.61 -1.69 -11.16
C PHE A 121 18.06 -0.75 -10.07
N MET A 122 17.20 -1.26 -9.18
CA MET A 122 16.63 -0.48 -8.07
C MET A 122 17.65 -0.09 -7.01
N ALA A 123 18.70 -0.89 -6.80
CA ALA A 123 19.74 -0.59 -5.82
C ALA A 123 20.43 0.77 -6.08
N ASP A 124 20.52 1.16 -7.35
CA ASP A 124 21.04 2.47 -7.73
C ASP A 124 19.93 3.49 -7.99
N LEU A 125 18.80 3.09 -8.56
CA LEU A 125 17.67 3.98 -8.80
C LEU A 125 17.14 4.59 -7.48
N SER A 126 17.12 3.82 -6.39
CA SER A 126 16.61 4.24 -5.08
C SER A 126 17.37 5.40 -4.47
N LYS A 127 18.63 5.63 -4.87
CA LYS A 127 19.43 6.80 -4.47
C LYS A 127 18.83 8.11 -4.98
N THR A 128 17.93 8.06 -5.96
CA THR A 128 17.17 9.21 -6.47
C THR A 128 15.68 8.87 -6.45
N PRO A 129 14.96 9.04 -5.33
CA PRO A 129 13.57 8.58 -5.20
C PRO A 129 12.62 9.08 -6.30
N ALA A 130 12.78 10.32 -6.77
CA ALA A 130 11.99 10.88 -7.87
C ALA A 130 12.26 10.24 -9.24
N ALA A 131 13.28 9.38 -9.37
CA ALA A 131 13.56 8.63 -10.59
C ALA A 131 12.51 7.54 -10.85
N TYR A 132 11.83 7.06 -9.80
CA TYR A 132 10.67 6.17 -9.95
C TYR A 132 9.53 6.86 -10.73
N ASP A 133 9.25 8.13 -10.44
CA ASP A 133 8.26 8.91 -11.21
C ASP A 133 8.64 9.02 -12.67
N ARG A 134 9.92 9.28 -12.96
CA ARG A 134 10.42 9.37 -14.34
C ARG A 134 10.33 8.04 -15.07
N LEU A 135 10.67 6.95 -14.38
CA LEU A 135 10.55 5.61 -14.93
C LEU A 135 9.09 5.29 -15.26
N GLU A 136 8.16 5.54 -14.35
CA GLU A 136 6.75 5.27 -14.63
C GLU A 136 6.22 6.11 -15.80
N ARG A 137 6.55 7.40 -15.84
CA ARG A 137 6.17 8.29 -16.95
C ARG A 137 6.78 7.82 -18.28
N PHE A 138 8.03 7.37 -18.25
CA PHE A 138 8.70 6.78 -19.42
C PHE A 138 7.97 5.55 -19.93
N LEU A 139 7.55 4.64 -19.05
CA LEU A 139 6.85 3.41 -19.42
C LEU A 139 5.46 3.61 -20.03
N ARG A 140 4.94 4.85 -20.01
CA ARG A 140 3.70 5.26 -20.71
C ARG A 140 3.94 5.72 -22.14
N LEU A 141 5.19 5.99 -22.52
CA LEU A 141 5.53 6.42 -23.87
C LEU A 141 5.41 5.26 -24.88
N PRO A 142 5.14 5.52 -26.16
CA PRO A 142 5.21 4.50 -27.21
C PRO A 142 6.58 3.81 -27.23
N LEU A 143 6.60 2.48 -27.46
CA LEU A 143 7.80 1.63 -27.54
C LEU A 143 8.68 1.55 -26.27
N SER A 144 8.41 2.37 -25.25
CA SER A 144 9.19 2.47 -24.01
C SER A 144 9.45 1.13 -23.31
N LYS A 145 8.49 0.20 -23.32
CA LYS A 145 8.66 -1.12 -22.68
C LYS A 145 9.76 -1.95 -23.35
N ARG A 146 9.95 -1.82 -24.67
CA ARG A 146 11.06 -2.46 -25.38
C ARG A 146 12.38 -1.80 -24.99
N GLU A 147 12.43 -0.48 -25.01
CA GLU A 147 13.63 0.28 -24.64
C GLU A 147 14.03 0.05 -23.18
N PHE A 148 13.05 0.00 -22.27
CA PHE A 148 13.27 -0.30 -20.87
C PHE A 148 13.86 -1.69 -20.65
N ARG A 149 13.46 -2.70 -21.44
CA ARG A 149 14.12 -4.01 -21.40
C ARG A 149 15.59 -3.92 -21.79
N GLY A 150 15.93 -3.07 -22.77
CA GLY A 150 17.32 -2.75 -23.10
C GLY A 150 18.06 -2.13 -21.90
N LEU A 151 17.50 -1.06 -21.32
CA LEU A 151 18.08 -0.37 -20.16
C LEU A 151 18.25 -1.30 -18.94
N LEU A 152 17.27 -2.16 -18.69
CA LEU A 152 17.30 -3.11 -17.57
C LEU A 152 18.38 -4.18 -17.73
N ASN A 153 18.75 -4.50 -18.97
CA ASN A 153 19.77 -5.50 -19.29
C ASN A 153 21.16 -4.89 -19.50
N GLY A 154 21.24 -3.59 -19.81
CA GLY A 154 22.49 -2.87 -20.03
C GLY A 154 23.14 -2.41 -18.72
N PRO A 155 24.46 -2.16 -18.76
CA PRO A 155 25.11 -1.46 -17.66
C PRO A 155 24.49 -0.06 -17.51
N ASP A 156 24.42 0.44 -16.28
CA ASP A 156 24.05 1.82 -15.99
C ASP A 156 22.66 2.30 -16.48
N GLY A 157 21.74 1.41 -16.83
CA GLY A 157 20.42 1.81 -17.35
C GLY A 157 19.60 2.72 -16.42
N TYR A 158 19.87 2.68 -15.11
CA TYR A 158 19.24 3.55 -14.11
C TYR A 158 19.67 5.03 -14.28
N LYS A 159 20.89 5.29 -14.79
CA LYS A 159 21.46 6.64 -14.90
C LYS A 159 20.60 7.56 -15.77
N MET A 160 19.92 7.03 -16.79
CA MET A 160 18.99 7.81 -17.59
C MET A 160 17.92 8.46 -16.72
N PHE A 161 17.30 7.70 -15.81
CA PHE A 161 16.23 8.20 -14.95
C PHE A 161 16.76 9.13 -13.86
N SER A 162 17.92 8.83 -13.27
CA SER A 162 18.58 9.74 -12.33
C SER A 162 18.95 11.07 -13.01
N TYR A 163 19.54 11.02 -14.22
CA TYR A 163 19.89 12.20 -15.01
C TYR A 163 18.68 13.07 -15.33
N MET A 164 17.54 12.46 -15.72
CA MET A 164 16.29 13.18 -15.98
C MET A 164 15.75 13.93 -14.76
N VAL A 165 16.12 13.51 -13.55
CA VAL A 165 15.74 14.21 -12.30
C VAL A 165 16.75 15.29 -11.96
N THR A 166 18.05 14.98 -11.99
CA THR A 166 19.08 15.78 -11.33
C THR A 166 19.67 16.88 -12.22
N SER A 167 19.70 16.71 -13.54
CA SER A 167 20.37 17.65 -14.44
C SER A 167 19.43 18.63 -15.13
N ARG A 168 19.95 19.79 -15.53
CA ARG A 168 19.19 20.77 -16.35
C ARG A 168 18.82 20.18 -17.71
N GLY A 169 19.75 19.48 -18.36
CA GLY A 169 19.51 18.82 -19.66
C GLY A 169 18.46 17.72 -19.56
N GLY A 170 18.48 16.93 -18.49
CA GLY A 170 17.47 15.91 -18.22
C GLY A 170 16.07 16.49 -18.01
N LYS A 171 15.96 17.60 -17.28
CA LYS A 171 14.70 18.34 -17.12
C LYS A 171 14.20 18.91 -18.46
N ALA A 172 15.09 19.45 -19.29
CA ALA A 172 14.75 19.94 -20.63
C ALA A 172 14.25 18.80 -21.54
N LEU A 173 14.91 17.64 -21.51
CA LEU A 173 14.45 16.45 -22.22
C LEU A 173 13.06 16.01 -21.76
N GLY A 174 12.81 15.97 -20.45
CA GLY A 174 11.47 15.70 -19.91
C GLY A 174 10.42 16.72 -20.36
N GLN A 175 10.80 17.98 -20.54
CA GLN A 175 9.91 19.00 -21.09
C GLN A 175 9.58 18.72 -22.56
N GLN A 176 10.56 18.33 -23.37
CA GLN A 176 10.34 17.92 -24.76
C GLN A 176 9.44 16.68 -24.85
N LEU A 177 9.68 15.68 -24.01
CA LEU A 177 8.82 14.49 -23.90
C LEU A 177 7.39 14.85 -23.46
N SER A 178 7.19 15.96 -22.75
CA SER A 178 5.87 16.42 -22.35
C SER A 178 5.03 16.97 -23.50
N ASN A 179 5.62 17.26 -24.66
CA ASN A 179 4.92 17.80 -25.83
C ASN A 179 4.09 16.73 -26.55
N ILE A 180 4.42 15.44 -26.40
CA ILE A 180 3.62 14.35 -26.96
C ILE A 180 2.47 13.98 -26.00
N LYS A 181 1.32 13.56 -26.56
CA LYS A 181 0.09 13.30 -25.80
C LYS A 181 0.31 12.34 -24.63
N GLN A 182 1.05 11.25 -24.84
CA GLN A 182 1.33 10.21 -23.85
C GLN A 182 2.43 10.61 -22.84
N GLY A 183 3.23 11.62 -23.16
CA GLY A 183 4.33 12.10 -22.31
C GLY A 183 3.99 13.29 -21.44
N ARG A 184 2.76 13.84 -21.55
CA ARG A 184 2.30 14.98 -20.74
C ARG A 184 2.66 14.81 -19.27
N ASN A 185 3.10 15.92 -18.65
CA ASN A 185 3.51 15.98 -17.25
C ASN A 185 4.70 15.07 -16.92
N PHE A 186 5.62 14.83 -17.86
CA PHE A 186 6.77 13.95 -17.66
C PHE A 186 7.61 14.33 -16.43
N ASN A 187 7.77 15.64 -16.22
CA ASN A 187 8.54 16.19 -15.09
C ASN A 187 7.76 16.29 -13.78
N LYS A 188 6.47 15.98 -13.77
CA LYS A 188 5.64 16.05 -12.56
C LYS A 188 5.69 14.73 -11.79
N PRO A 189 5.54 14.75 -10.45
CA PRO A 189 5.36 13.53 -9.67
C PRO A 189 4.12 12.76 -10.16
N THR A 190 4.10 11.44 -9.98
CA THR A 190 2.91 10.62 -10.26
C THR A 190 1.93 10.62 -9.10
N GLY A 191 2.43 10.88 -7.89
CA GLY A 191 1.67 10.74 -6.64
C GLY A 191 1.62 9.30 -6.13
N HIS A 192 2.35 8.37 -6.77
CA HIS A 192 2.42 6.99 -6.32
C HIS A 192 3.43 6.77 -5.20
N ILE A 193 3.20 5.68 -4.46
CA ILE A 193 4.06 5.15 -3.40
C ILE A 193 4.75 3.91 -3.98
N TYR A 194 6.05 4.03 -4.22
CA TYR A 194 6.88 2.98 -4.80
C TYR A 194 7.66 2.21 -3.75
N THR A 195 8.12 2.85 -2.67
CA THR A 195 9.04 2.24 -1.69
C THR A 195 8.44 2.20 -0.29
N VAL A 196 9.07 1.40 0.59
CA VAL A 196 8.67 1.30 2.00
C VAL A 196 8.78 2.64 2.71
N ASP A 197 9.84 3.41 2.48
CA ASP A 197 10.01 4.74 3.08
C ASP A 197 8.86 5.68 2.73
N GLN A 198 8.42 5.66 1.45
CA GLN A 198 7.28 6.46 1.00
C GLN A 198 5.98 5.99 1.66
N LEU A 199 5.80 4.68 1.84
CA LEU A 199 4.65 4.13 2.54
C LEU A 199 4.64 4.54 4.02
N VAL A 200 5.77 4.40 4.71
CA VAL A 200 5.93 4.78 6.13
C VAL A 200 5.65 6.27 6.30
N LYS A 201 6.17 7.12 5.41
CA LYS A 201 5.87 8.55 5.41
C LYS A 201 4.37 8.82 5.25
N ARG A 202 3.71 8.19 4.27
CA ARG A 202 2.27 8.37 4.04
C ARG A 202 1.41 7.85 5.20
N LEU A 203 1.82 6.75 5.84
CA LEU A 203 1.20 6.23 7.04
C LEU A 203 1.38 7.19 8.23
N SER A 204 2.54 7.85 8.34
CA SER A 204 2.76 8.89 9.34
C SER A 204 1.76 10.03 9.23
N GLU A 205 1.47 10.48 8.01
CA GLU A 205 0.48 11.53 7.75
C GLU A 205 -0.92 11.07 8.15
N SER A 206 -1.30 9.83 7.81
CA SER A 206 -2.57 9.23 8.24
C SER A 206 -2.68 9.15 9.77
N HIS A 207 -1.61 8.72 10.45
CA HIS A 207 -1.52 8.64 11.91
C HIS A 207 -1.70 10.01 12.57
N ALA A 208 -0.98 11.03 12.09
CA ALA A 208 -1.07 12.38 12.61
C ALA A 208 -2.49 12.95 12.47
N ASN A 209 -3.13 12.76 11.32
CA ASN A 209 -4.50 13.20 11.07
C ASN A 209 -5.50 12.49 11.99
N TYR A 210 -5.32 11.19 12.21
CA TYR A 210 -6.15 10.41 13.13
C TYR A 210 -6.03 10.93 14.57
N VAL A 211 -4.80 11.13 15.06
CA VAL A 211 -4.55 11.66 16.41
C VAL A 211 -5.11 13.07 16.57
N ALA A 212 -4.96 13.93 15.57
CA ALA A 212 -5.55 15.28 15.58
C ALA A 212 -7.08 15.22 15.67
N GLY A 213 -7.72 14.35 14.88
CA GLY A 213 -9.18 14.14 14.92
C GLY A 213 -9.67 13.66 16.29
N LEU A 214 -8.94 12.77 16.96
CA LEU A 214 -9.27 12.34 18.32
C LEU A 214 -9.20 13.49 19.32
N LYS A 215 -8.16 14.34 19.24
CA LYS A 215 -8.01 15.51 20.14
C LYS A 215 -9.15 16.51 19.95
N THR A 216 -9.50 16.83 18.71
CA THR A 216 -10.63 17.74 18.43
C THR A 216 -11.96 17.17 18.92
N ALA A 217 -12.16 15.85 18.82
CA ALA A 217 -13.37 15.20 19.34
C ALA A 217 -13.45 15.20 20.87
N ALA A 218 -12.30 15.14 21.56
CA ALA A 218 -12.23 15.23 23.02
C ALA A 218 -12.47 16.66 23.54
N ALA A 219 -11.98 17.67 22.83
CA ALA A 219 -12.11 19.08 23.24
C ALA A 219 -13.51 19.70 23.02
N LYS A 220 -14.38 19.02 22.27
CA LYS A 220 -15.77 19.45 22.01
C LYS A 220 -16.78 18.89 23.02
N LYS A 221 -16.29 18.13 24.01
CA LYS A 221 -17.08 17.63 25.14
C LYS A 221 -16.77 18.49 26.36
#